data_AF-A0A2T8ILV6-F1
#
_entry.id   AF-A0A2T8ILV6-F1
#
_cell.length_a   1.000
_cell.length_b   1.000
_cell.length_c   1.000
_cell.angle_alpha   90.00
_cell.angle_beta   90.00
_cell.angle_gamma   90.00
#
_symmetry.space_group_name_H-M   'P 1'
#
loop_
_entity.id
_entity.type
_entity.pdbx_description
1 polymer ?
#
loop_
_entity_poly.entity_id
_entity_poly.type
_entity_poly.pdbx_seq_one_letter_code
_entity_poly.pdbx_strand_id
1 'polypeptide(L)'
;MVGDFNLMRKPEDKNKPGGDVTKMFLFNEVFFTSQSWTNNFPGTFVSPLTMETSDHLPCLISVNTSIHKGRVFIFENYLMEHDHFMDIVQHGWSLPTYQMDADKHITAKFKNLRRVIKAWQAHLSSLKANIANVKLILSFLGILEEFRDVSFMEWNFKSLLEQKLLFLLR
;
A
#
# COMPACT_ATOMS: atom_id res chain seq x y z
N MET A 1 12.12 9.94 -19.40
CA MET A 1 11.16 11.03 -19.14
C MET A 1 9.92 10.36 -18.58
N VAL A 2 9.49 10.72 -17.36
CA VAL A 2 8.21 10.26 -16.80
C VAL A 2 7.28 11.46 -16.87
N GLY A 3 6.17 11.31 -17.60
CA GLY A 3 5.17 12.36 -17.77
C GLY A 3 3.79 11.74 -17.74
N ASP A 4 2.78 12.55 -17.44
CA ASP A 4 1.38 12.17 -17.58
C ASP A 4 1.02 12.22 -19.07
N PHE A 5 1.38 11.16 -19.78
CA PHE A 5 0.94 10.96 -21.15
C PHE A 5 -0.48 10.43 -21.05
N ASN A 6 -1.47 11.30 -21.21
CA ASN A 6 -2.92 11.03 -21.19
C ASN A 6 -3.31 9.87 -22.14
N LEU A 7 -2.98 8.64 -21.78
CA LEU A 7 -3.39 7.43 -22.47
C LEU A 7 -4.83 7.17 -22.02
N MET A 8 -5.76 7.92 -22.61
CA MET A 8 -7.18 7.78 -22.31
C MET A 8 -7.60 6.35 -22.64
N ARG A 9 -7.97 5.59 -21.61
CA ARG A 9 -8.64 4.30 -21.76
C ARG A 9 -9.95 4.58 -22.48
N LYS A 10 -10.21 3.90 -23.61
CA LYS A 10 -11.50 4.03 -24.29
C LYS A 10 -12.63 3.65 -23.31
N PRO A 11 -13.78 4.35 -23.31
CA PRO A 11 -14.90 4.06 -22.41
C PRO A 11 -15.30 2.57 -22.37
N GLU A 12 -15.19 1.88 -23.50
CA GLU A 12 -15.50 0.45 -23.67
C GLU A 12 -14.54 -0.52 -22.93
N ASP A 13 -13.45 -0.02 -22.36
CA ASP A 13 -12.44 -0.80 -21.63
C ASP A 13 -12.49 -0.59 -20.11
N LYS A 14 -13.48 0.17 -19.61
CA LYS A 14 -13.77 0.23 -18.17
C LYS A 14 -14.35 -1.13 -17.73
N ASN A 15 -13.83 -1.68 -16.63
CA ASN A 15 -14.27 -2.92 -15.96
C ASN A 15 -13.90 -4.28 -16.60
N LYS A 16 -13.00 -4.33 -17.60
CA LYS A 16 -12.44 -5.63 -18.04
C LYS A 16 -11.34 -6.11 -17.08
N PRO A 17 -11.26 -7.41 -16.75
CA PRO A 17 -10.17 -7.95 -15.93
C PRO A 17 -8.83 -7.62 -16.58
N GLY A 18 -7.99 -6.89 -15.85
CA GLY A 18 -6.69 -6.42 -16.30
C GLY A 18 -5.71 -7.57 -16.47
N GLY A 19 -5.76 -8.26 -17.60
CA GLY A 19 -4.89 -9.39 -17.93
C GLY A 19 -4.56 -9.50 -19.42
N ASP A 20 -4.83 -8.47 -20.22
CA ASP A 20 -4.45 -8.48 -21.63
C ASP A 20 -2.97 -8.09 -21.79
N VAL A 21 -2.13 -9.08 -22.07
CA VAL A 21 -0.71 -8.92 -22.39
C VAL A 21 -0.45 -7.88 -23.48
N THR A 22 -1.38 -7.72 -24.42
CA THR A 22 -1.28 -6.71 -25.50
C THR A 22 -1.33 -5.29 -24.95
N LYS A 23 -2.16 -5.05 -23.91
CA LYS A 23 -2.21 -3.76 -23.21
C LYS A 23 -0.96 -3.52 -22.35
N MET A 24 -0.33 -4.57 -21.85
CA MET A 24 0.95 -4.48 -21.13
C MET A 24 2.10 -4.08 -22.08
N PHE A 25 2.11 -4.59 -23.31
CA PHE A 25 3.09 -4.19 -24.33
C PHE A 25 2.91 -2.74 -24.77
N LEU A 26 1.67 -2.31 -25.06
CA LEU A 26 1.34 -0.91 -25.37
C LEU A 26 1.71 0.08 -24.26
N PHE A 27 1.60 -0.34 -22.99
CA PHE A 27 1.96 0.48 -21.84
C PHE A 27 3.48 0.68 -21.71
N ASN A 28 4.28 -0.35 -22.03
CA ASN A 28 5.74 -0.26 -21.97
C ASN A 28 6.33 0.69 -23.03
N GLU A 29 5.64 0.90 -24.16
CA GLU A 29 6.08 1.81 -25.22
C GLU A 29 6.03 3.30 -24.83
N VAL A 30 5.38 3.65 -23.72
CA VAL A 30 5.23 5.04 -23.23
C VAL A 30 6.40 5.46 -22.33
N PHE A 31 7.22 4.51 -21.86
CA PHE A 31 8.33 4.79 -20.94
C PHE A 31 9.67 4.86 -21.69
N PHE A 32 10.23 6.07 -21.77
CA PHE A 32 11.55 6.29 -22.36
C PHE A 32 12.62 6.48 -21.29
N THR A 33 13.68 5.68 -21.34
CA THR A 33 14.91 5.89 -20.55
C THR A 33 15.98 6.57 -21.39
N SER A 34 16.82 7.41 -20.77
CA SER A 34 18.01 7.92 -21.46
C SER A 34 19.08 6.84 -21.53
N GLN A 35 19.99 6.93 -22.51
CA GLN A 35 21.13 6.01 -22.60
C GLN A 35 21.96 5.98 -21.31
N SER A 36 22.18 7.16 -20.71
CA SER A 36 22.87 7.29 -19.42
C SER A 36 22.14 6.54 -18.31
N TRP A 37 20.81 6.62 -18.24
CA TRP A 37 20.02 5.89 -17.25
C TRP A 37 20.12 4.37 -17.45
N THR A 38 19.95 3.88 -18.68
CA THR A 38 20.02 2.45 -18.99
C THR A 38 21.39 1.85 -18.65
N ASN A 39 22.46 2.60 -18.90
CA ASN A 39 23.82 2.17 -18.58
C ASN A 39 24.09 2.12 -17.07
N ASN A 40 23.58 3.09 -16.31
CA ASN A 40 23.76 3.15 -14.85
C ASN A 40 22.86 2.18 -14.09
N PHE A 41 21.71 1.83 -14.67
CA PHE A 41 20.67 1.04 -14.01
C PHE A 41 20.16 -0.10 -14.91
N PRO A 42 21.04 -1.06 -15.26
CA PRO A 42 20.65 -2.20 -16.07
C PRO A 42 19.60 -3.05 -15.34
N GLY A 43 18.61 -3.55 -16.07
CA GLY A 43 17.49 -4.31 -15.50
C GLY A 43 16.42 -3.45 -14.83
N THR A 44 16.29 -2.17 -15.23
CA THR A 44 15.11 -1.35 -14.91
C THR A 44 13.88 -1.92 -15.64
N PHE A 45 12.79 -2.18 -14.92
CA PHE A 45 11.51 -2.56 -15.51
C PHE A 45 10.36 -1.79 -14.89
N VAL A 46 9.26 -1.66 -15.62
CA VAL A 46 8.04 -0.99 -15.17
C VAL A 46 6.94 -2.03 -15.06
N SER A 47 6.18 -2.01 -13.96
CA SER A 47 4.96 -2.80 -13.82
C SER A 47 3.77 -1.90 -13.48
N PRO A 48 2.61 -2.06 -14.13
CA PRO A 48 1.40 -1.34 -13.73
C PRO A 48 0.91 -1.88 -12.38
N LEU A 49 0.50 -0.99 -11.48
CA LEU A 49 -0.20 -1.35 -10.25
C LEU A 49 -1.71 -1.31 -10.53
N THR A 50 -2.43 -2.35 -10.12
CA THR A 50 -3.88 -2.40 -10.28
C THR A 50 -4.54 -1.42 -9.33
N MET A 51 -5.16 -0.38 -9.89
CA MET A 51 -6.03 0.55 -9.15
C MET A 51 -7.48 0.20 -9.43
N GLU A 52 -8.23 -0.12 -8.37
CA GLU A 52 -9.66 -0.46 -8.49
C GLU A 52 -10.56 0.78 -8.55
N THR A 53 -10.04 1.99 -8.25
CA THR A 53 -10.88 3.18 -8.02
C THR A 53 -10.48 4.47 -8.77
N SER A 54 -9.42 4.50 -9.59
CA SER A 54 -9.17 5.64 -10.51
C SER A 54 -8.84 5.23 -11.93
N ASP A 55 -9.05 6.18 -12.83
CA ASP A 55 -8.80 6.12 -14.26
C ASP A 55 -7.29 6.17 -14.60
N HIS A 56 -6.45 6.70 -13.71
CA HIS A 56 -5.00 6.63 -13.81
C HIS A 56 -4.44 5.37 -13.13
N LEU A 57 -3.54 4.66 -13.83
CA LEU A 57 -2.84 3.48 -13.33
C LEU A 57 -1.44 3.88 -12.84
N PRO A 58 -1.15 3.81 -11.53
CA PRO A 58 0.18 4.10 -11.03
C PRO A 58 1.14 3.02 -11.54
N CYS A 59 2.35 3.44 -11.93
CA CYS A 59 3.35 2.57 -12.52
C CYS A 59 4.50 2.42 -11.52
N LEU A 60 4.83 1.17 -11.17
CA LEU A 60 5.97 0.87 -10.31
C LEU A 60 7.21 0.67 -11.17
N ILE A 61 8.15 1.61 -11.09
CA ILE A 61 9.46 1.48 -11.72
C ILE A 61 10.38 0.75 -10.74
N SER A 62 10.78 -0.47 -11.08
CA SER A 62 11.73 -1.26 -10.31
C SER A 62 13.11 -1.14 -10.95
N VAL A 63 14.07 -0.63 -10.17
CA VAL A 63 15.44 -0.41 -10.59
C VAL A 63 16.35 -1.30 -9.75
N ASN A 64 17.21 -2.07 -10.40
CA ASN A 64 18.21 -2.85 -9.71
C ASN A 64 19.35 -1.93 -9.25
N THR A 65 19.28 -1.45 -8.00
CA THR A 65 20.32 -0.62 -7.40
C THR A 65 20.83 -1.26 -6.11
N SER A 66 22.13 -1.16 -5.87
CA SER A 66 22.77 -1.53 -4.60
C SER A 66 22.64 -0.43 -3.53
N ILE A 67 21.82 0.59 -3.75
CA ILE A 67 21.57 1.65 -2.79
C ILE A 67 20.89 1.01 -1.58
N HIS A 68 21.53 1.11 -0.42
CA HIS A 68 20.92 0.68 0.83
C HIS A 68 19.61 1.45 1.02
N LYS A 69 18.48 0.75 0.91
CA LYS A 69 17.19 1.29 1.32
C LYS A 69 17.27 1.60 2.81
N GLY A 70 17.36 2.88 3.16
CA GLY A 70 17.22 3.30 4.55
C GLY A 70 15.89 2.78 5.10
N ARG A 71 15.88 2.28 6.34
CA ARG A 71 14.65 1.93 7.04
C ARG A 71 13.91 3.22 7.44
N VAL A 72 13.22 3.82 6.47
CA VAL A 72 12.34 4.96 6.69
C VAL A 72 11.14 4.47 7.49
N PHE A 73 10.78 5.23 8.52
CA PHE A 73 9.54 4.98 9.24
C PHE A 73 8.41 5.61 8.41
N ILE A 74 7.45 4.80 8.00
CA ILE A 74 6.26 5.25 7.30
C ILE A 74 5.10 5.10 8.27
N PHE A 75 4.40 6.19 8.52
CA PHE A 75 3.17 6.16 9.28
C PHE A 75 2.06 5.67 8.35
N GLU A 76 1.45 4.54 8.68
CA GLU A 76 0.30 4.00 7.95
C GLU A 76 -0.97 4.54 8.62
N ASN A 77 -1.91 5.10 7.84
CA ASN A 77 -3.16 5.63 8.39
C ASN A 77 -3.96 4.59 9.18
N TYR A 78 -3.85 3.32 8.79
CA TYR A 78 -4.40 2.15 9.51
C TYR A 78 -4.02 2.12 11.00
N LEU A 79 -2.89 2.71 11.39
CA LEU A 79 -2.50 2.82 12.80
C LEU A 79 -3.51 3.60 13.63
N MET A 80 -4.19 4.59 13.04
CA MET A 80 -5.19 5.42 13.71
C MET A 80 -6.48 4.66 14.01
N GLU A 81 -6.73 3.57 13.28
CA GLU A 81 -7.95 2.76 13.38
C GLU A 81 -7.86 1.71 14.50
N HIS A 82 -6.70 1.56 15.15
CA HIS A 82 -6.55 0.68 16.29
C HIS A 82 -7.05 1.35 17.58
N ASP A 83 -7.82 0.61 18.38
CA ASP A 83 -8.45 1.10 19.61
C ASP A 83 -7.49 1.83 20.57
N HIS A 84 -6.24 1.36 20.67
CA HIS A 84 -5.22 1.92 21.58
C HIS A 84 -4.40 3.06 20.99
N PHE A 85 -4.68 3.50 19.76
CA PHE A 85 -3.88 4.51 19.08
C PHE A 85 -3.71 5.79 19.91
N MET A 86 -4.81 6.32 20.45
CA MET A 86 -4.78 7.55 21.23
C MET A 86 -4.02 7.39 22.55
N ASP A 87 -4.12 6.24 23.21
CA ASP A 87 -3.36 5.93 24.43
C ASP A 87 -1.85 5.96 24.15
N ILE A 88 -1.44 5.38 23.02
CA ILE A 88 -0.03 5.34 22.58
C ILE A 88 0.49 6.74 22.26
N VAL A 89 -0.31 7.56 21.58
CA VAL A 89 0.03 8.96 21.29
C VAL A 89 0.16 9.76 22.58
N GLN A 90 -0.81 9.65 23.49
CA GLN A 90 -0.79 10.34 24.76
C GLN A 90 0.43 9.94 25.60
N HIS A 91 0.72 8.65 25.68
CA HIS A 91 1.91 8.12 26.35
C HIS A 91 3.20 8.70 25.76
N GLY A 92 3.37 8.65 24.43
CA GLY A 92 4.56 9.16 23.78
C GLY A 92 4.72 10.69 23.91
N TRP A 93 3.62 11.43 23.94
CA TRP A 93 3.60 12.88 24.10
C TRP A 93 3.90 13.30 25.54
N SER A 94 3.44 12.55 26.54
CA SER A 94 3.66 12.86 27.96
C SER A 94 5.09 12.58 28.44
N LEU A 95 5.91 11.88 27.65
CA LEU A 95 7.30 11.59 28.02
C LEU A 95 8.11 12.88 28.27
N PRO A 96 8.92 12.93 29.34
CA PRO A 96 9.71 14.12 29.66
C PRO A 96 10.76 14.39 28.58
N THR A 97 10.99 15.68 28.31
CA THR A 97 11.98 16.15 27.33
C THR A 97 12.82 17.26 27.98
N TYR A 98 14.13 17.07 27.99
CA TYR A 98 15.08 18.05 28.54
C TYR A 98 15.58 18.95 27.42
N GLN A 99 14.74 19.87 26.96
CA GLN A 99 15.10 20.83 25.91
C GLN A 99 14.75 22.24 26.39
N MET A 100 15.69 23.16 26.22
CA MET A 100 15.54 24.57 26.64
C MET A 100 14.82 25.40 25.59
N ASP A 101 15.13 25.14 24.32
CA ASP A 101 14.54 25.87 23.20
C ASP A 101 13.20 25.24 22.79
N ALA A 102 12.19 26.07 22.50
CA ALA A 102 10.83 25.62 22.21
C ALA A 102 10.74 24.76 20.93
N ASP A 103 11.51 25.08 19.90
CA ASP A 103 11.62 24.32 18.65
C ASP A 103 12.22 22.92 18.88
N LYS A 104 13.26 22.83 19.70
CA LYS A 104 13.89 21.56 20.11
C LYS A 104 12.96 20.75 21.00
N HIS A 105 12.20 21.41 21.87
CA HIS A 105 11.21 20.76 22.72
C HIS A 105 10.13 20.06 21.89
N ILE A 106 9.52 20.75 20.93
CA ILE A 106 8.54 20.15 20.00
C ILE A 106 9.16 19.02 19.18
N THR A 107 10.37 19.23 18.64
CA THR A 107 11.09 18.20 17.89
C THR A 107 11.35 16.95 18.72
N ALA A 108 11.71 17.09 19.99
CA ALA A 108 11.92 15.98 20.91
C ALA A 108 10.62 15.21 21.17
N LYS A 109 9.48 15.90 21.29
CA LYS A 109 8.16 15.26 21.43
C LYS A 109 7.80 14.42 20.19
N PHE A 110 8.00 14.94 18.98
CA PHE A 110 7.78 14.16 17.75
C PHE A 110 8.73 12.97 17.62
N LYS A 111 10.00 13.11 18.03
CA LYS A 111 10.95 11.99 18.08
C LYS A 111 10.50 10.89 19.05
N ASN A 112 9.96 11.28 20.21
CA ASN A 112 9.38 10.36 21.18
C ASN A 112 8.17 9.63 20.61
N LEU A 113 7.21 10.36 20.01
CA LEU A 113 6.06 9.76 19.34
C LEU A 113 6.49 8.75 18.28
N ARG A 114 7.39 9.13 17.38
CA ARG A 114 7.93 8.23 16.35
C ARG A 114 8.50 6.95 16.95
N ARG A 115 9.26 7.05 18.04
CA ARG A 115 9.86 5.89 18.71
C ARG A 115 8.80 4.95 19.29
N VAL A 116 7.83 5.50 20.01
CA VAL A 116 6.78 4.73 20.67
C VAL A 116 5.88 4.07 19.62
N ILE A 117 5.41 4.82 18.62
CA ILE A 117 4.56 4.29 17.55
C ILE A 117 5.30 3.18 16.78
N LYS A 118 6.59 3.36 16.49
CA LYS A 118 7.39 2.33 15.81
C LYS A 118 7.53 1.04 16.64
N ALA A 119 7.71 1.16 17.95
CA ALA A 119 7.78 0.00 18.85
C ALA A 119 6.41 -0.70 18.95
N TRP A 120 5.32 0.07 19.04
CA TRP A 120 3.97 -0.47 19.06
C TRP A 120 3.60 -1.16 17.74
N GLN A 121 3.89 -0.54 16.60
CA GLN A 121 3.67 -1.10 15.27
C GLN A 121 4.37 -2.45 15.06
N ALA A 122 5.53 -2.69 15.71
CA ALA A 122 6.23 -3.97 15.63
C ALA A 122 5.44 -5.15 16.22
N HIS A 123 4.44 -4.89 17.07
CA HIS A 123 3.56 -5.90 17.67
C HIS A 123 2.24 -6.05 16.90
N LEU A 124 1.99 -5.21 15.89
CA LEU A 124 0.78 -5.25 15.09
C LEU A 124 1.01 -6.00 13.78
N SER A 125 -0.06 -6.60 13.24
CA SER A 125 -0.04 -7.12 11.88
C SER A 125 0.05 -5.96 10.90
N SER A 126 1.06 -5.98 10.02
CA SER A 126 1.20 -4.95 8.98
C SER A 126 -0.05 -4.89 8.10
N LEU A 127 -0.42 -3.69 7.64
CA LEU A 127 -1.55 -3.48 6.73
C LEU A 127 -1.49 -4.41 5.52
N LYS A 128 -0.29 -4.55 4.94
CA LYS A 128 -0.02 -5.47 3.82
C LYS A 128 -0.36 -6.92 4.15
N ALA A 129 0.01 -7.41 5.33
CA ALA A 129 -0.29 -8.77 5.76
C ALA A 129 -1.80 -8.96 5.99
N ASN A 130 -2.47 -7.97 6.59
CA ASN A 130 -3.93 -8.01 6.78
C ASN A 130 -4.67 -8.08 5.44
N ILE A 131 -4.29 -7.26 4.46
CA ILE A 131 -4.87 -7.30 3.10
C ILE A 131 -4.62 -8.66 2.46
N ALA A 132 -3.39 -9.20 2.54
CA ALA A 132 -3.07 -10.50 1.98
C ALA A 132 -3.91 -11.63 2.61
N ASN A 133 -4.08 -11.62 3.93
CA ASN A 133 -4.87 -12.61 4.65
C ASN A 133 -6.37 -12.53 4.28
N VAL A 134 -6.92 -11.32 4.18
CA VAL A 134 -8.33 -11.14 3.77
C VAL A 134 -8.53 -11.63 2.34
N LYS A 135 -7.64 -11.27 1.41
CA LYS A 135 -7.68 -11.76 0.01
C LYS A 135 -7.56 -13.28 -0.07
N LEU A 136 -6.69 -13.88 0.76
CA LEU A 136 -6.53 -15.33 0.82
C LEU A 136 -7.83 -16.01 1.25
N ILE A 137 -8.47 -15.53 2.32
CA ILE A 137 -9.73 -16.11 2.81
C ILE A 137 -10.85 -15.94 1.78
N LEU A 138 -10.96 -14.76 1.14
CA LEU A 138 -11.94 -14.54 0.07
C LEU A 138 -11.72 -15.49 -1.11
N SER A 139 -10.47 -15.72 -1.51
CA SER A 139 -10.14 -16.67 -2.58
C SER A 139 -10.52 -18.11 -2.21
N PHE A 140 -10.28 -18.50 -0.96
CA PHE A 140 -10.66 -19.82 -0.45
C PHE A 140 -12.18 -20.00 -0.41
N LEU A 141 -12.91 -18.98 0.05
CA LEU A 141 -14.37 -18.99 0.02
C LEU A 141 -14.89 -19.12 -1.41
N GLY A 142 -14.32 -18.37 -2.36
CA GLY A 142 -14.65 -18.47 -3.79
C GLY A 142 -14.51 -19.90 -4.34
N ILE A 143 -13.42 -20.59 -3.99
CA ILE A 143 -13.22 -22.00 -4.35
C ILE A 143 -14.32 -22.88 -3.75
N LEU A 144 -14.68 -22.68 -2.47
CA LEU A 144 -15.75 -23.46 -1.84
C LEU A 144 -17.11 -23.27 -2.52
N GLU A 145 -17.42 -22.06 -3.01
CA GLU A 145 -18.68 -21.79 -3.74
C GLU A 145 -18.76 -22.57 -5.06
N GLU A 146 -17.61 -22.90 -5.68
CA GLU A 146 -17.58 -23.71 -6.91
C GLU A 146 -17.92 -25.19 -6.64
N PHE A 147 -17.63 -25.70 -5.45
CA PHE A 147 -17.85 -27.10 -5.10
C PHE A 147 -19.17 -27.36 -4.36
N ARG A 148 -19.74 -26.34 -3.69
CA ARG A 148 -21.02 -26.47 -2.97
C ARG A 148 -21.71 -25.14 -2.74
N ASP A 149 -22.99 -25.22 -2.37
CA ASP A 149 -23.74 -24.08 -1.87
C ASP A 149 -23.12 -23.53 -0.58
N VAL A 150 -23.09 -22.20 -0.51
CA VAL A 150 -22.56 -21.43 0.61
C VAL A 150 -23.64 -21.29 1.66
N SER A 151 -23.30 -21.58 2.92
CA SER A 151 -24.26 -21.38 4.01
C SER A 151 -24.49 -19.88 4.26
N PHE A 152 -25.61 -19.54 4.89
CA PHE A 152 -25.92 -18.16 5.26
C PHE A 152 -24.81 -17.52 6.13
N MET A 153 -24.21 -18.29 7.03
CA MET A 153 -23.13 -17.80 7.90
C MET A 153 -21.86 -17.47 7.10
N GLU A 154 -21.52 -18.31 6.10
CA GLU A 154 -20.38 -18.09 5.23
C GLU A 154 -20.60 -16.90 4.29
N TRP A 155 -21.82 -16.71 3.81
CA TRP A 155 -22.18 -15.54 3.02
C TRP A 155 -22.04 -14.24 3.83
N ASN A 156 -22.53 -14.22 5.07
CA ASN A 156 -22.35 -13.08 5.97
C ASN A 156 -20.88 -12.81 6.25
N PHE A 157 -20.09 -13.86 6.47
CA PHE A 157 -18.65 -13.75 6.70
C PHE A 157 -17.92 -13.20 5.46
N LYS A 158 -18.26 -13.66 4.26
CA LYS A 158 -17.74 -13.13 2.99
C LYS A 158 -18.04 -11.64 2.87
N SER A 159 -19.29 -11.23 3.09
CA SER A 159 -19.69 -9.82 3.04
C SER A 159 -18.91 -8.95 4.03
N LEU A 160 -18.70 -9.44 5.26
CA LEU A 160 -17.89 -8.75 6.26
C LEU A 160 -16.42 -8.63 5.84
N LEU A 161 -15.86 -9.66 5.21
CA LEU A 161 -14.49 -9.64 4.69
C LEU A 161 -14.32 -8.68 3.52
N GLU A 162 -15.30 -8.59 2.62
CA GLU A 162 -15.31 -7.62 1.51
C GLU A 162 -15.35 -6.19 2.04
N GLN A 163 -16.23 -5.91 3.03
CA GLN A 163 -16.27 -4.62 3.71
C GLN A 163 -14.95 -4.30 4.41
N LYS A 164 -14.35 -5.28 5.09
CA LYS A 164 -13.04 -5.13 5.73
C LYS A 164 -11.94 -4.87 4.70
N LEU A 165 -11.96 -5.54 3.55
CA LEU A 165 -10.99 -5.32 2.49
C LEU A 165 -11.08 -3.90 1.94
N LEU A 166 -12.30 -3.43 1.66
CA LEU A 166 -12.54 -2.05 1.22
C LEU A 166 -12.04 -1.04 2.26
N PHE A 167 -12.27 -1.30 3.54
CA PHE A 167 -11.75 -0.46 4.62
C PHE A 167 -10.22 -0.42 4.66
N LEU A 168 -9.55 -1.57 4.52
CA LEU A 168 -8.08 -1.64 4.53
C LEU A 168 -7.42 -1.06 3.27
N LEU A 169 -8.17 -0.89 2.18
CA LEU A 169 -7.68 -0.32 0.92
C LEU A 169 -7.90 1.20 0.79
N ARG A 170 -8.60 1.82 1.75
CA ARG A 170 -8.72 3.28 1.85
C ARG A 170 -7.45 3.90 2.41
#